data_AF-A0A8J2KTF8-F1
#
_entry.id   AF-A0A8J2KTF8-F1
#
_cell.length_a   1.000
_cell.length_b   1.000
_cell.length_c   1.000
_cell.angle_alpha   90.00
_cell.angle_beta   90.00
_cell.angle_gamma   90.00
#
_symmetry.space_group_name_H-M   'P 1'
#
loop_
_entity.id
_entity.type
_entity.pdbx_description
1 polymer ?
#
loop_
_entity_poly.entity_id
_entity_poly.type
_entity_poly.pdbx_seq_one_letter_code
_entity_poly.pdbx_strand_id
1 'polypeptide(L)'
;DSYRKLVNVTIPIFFNVRVFNITNPDALEIGEKFKLEELGPYVYEEKRVKNVTHENLEDGTITYLETKTYLFRPDLSNGTS
;
A
#
# COMPACT_ATOMS: atom_id res chain seq x y z
N ASP A 1 20.97 -16.30 -6.69
CA ASP A 1 20.57 -14.89 -6.50
C ASP A 1 19.06 -14.59 -6.45
N SER A 2 18.20 -15.25 -7.23
CA SER A 2 16.76 -14.95 -7.28
C SER A 2 16.00 -15.20 -5.96
N TYR A 3 16.40 -16.22 -5.19
CA TYR A 3 15.78 -16.57 -3.91
C TYR A 3 15.99 -15.48 -2.82
N ARG A 4 17.18 -14.85 -2.77
CA ARG A 4 17.48 -13.79 -1.78
C ARG A 4 16.69 -12.50 -2.04
N LYS A 5 16.36 -12.22 -3.30
CA LYS A 5 15.50 -11.09 -3.70
C LYS A 5 14.04 -11.28 -3.29
N LEU A 6 13.59 -12.54 -3.17
CA LEU A 6 12.25 -12.86 -2.66
C LEU A 6 12.15 -12.48 -1.17
N VAL A 7 13.20 -12.79 -0.40
CA VAL A 7 13.23 -12.59 1.06
C VAL A 7 13.41 -11.12 1.43
N ASN A 8 14.27 -10.38 0.71
CA ASN A 8 14.56 -8.97 0.97
C ASN A 8 14.46 -8.14 -0.31
N VAL A 9 13.43 -7.29 -0.38
CA VAL A 9 13.26 -6.32 -1.46
C VAL A 9 14.17 -5.11 -1.22
N THR A 10 15.13 -4.87 -2.10
CA THR A 10 16.08 -3.75 -1.98
C THR A 10 15.67 -2.50 -2.76
N ILE A 11 14.63 -2.59 -3.59
CA ILE A 11 14.11 -1.46 -4.38
C ILE A 11 13.03 -0.76 -3.55
N PRO A 12 13.08 0.57 -3.40
CA PRO A 12 12.03 1.31 -2.70
C PRO A 12 10.66 1.10 -3.37
N ILE A 13 9.66 0.71 -2.56
CA ILE A 13 8.27 0.59 -2.99
C ILE A 13 7.51 1.77 -2.37
N PHE A 14 6.77 2.52 -3.18
CA PHE A 14 5.92 3.60 -2.70
C PHE A 14 4.44 3.20 -2.84
N PHE A 15 3.71 3.33 -1.75
CA PHE A 15 2.28 3.12 -1.66
C PHE A 15 1.57 4.47 -1.57
N ASN A 16 0.81 4.82 -2.60
CA ASN A 16 0.14 6.11 -2.74
C ASN A 16 -1.34 5.97 -2.40
N VAL A 17 -1.80 6.68 -1.37
CA VAL A 17 -3.21 6.75 -1.01
C VAL A 17 -3.80 8.06 -1.50
N ARG A 18 -4.88 7.99 -2.27
CA ARG A 18 -5.71 9.13 -2.68
C ARG A 18 -7.07 8.98 -2.05
N VAL A 19 -7.53 10.00 -1.35
CA VAL A 19 -8.83 10.01 -0.67
C VAL A 19 -9.76 10.92 -1.46
N PHE A 20 -10.98 10.47 -1.75
CA PHE A 20 -11.99 11.31 -2.37
C PHE A 20 -12.95 11.82 -1.29
N ASN A 21 -12.78 13.08 -0.92
CA ASN A 21 -13.66 13.77 0.01
C ASN A 21 -14.99 14.11 -0.68
N ILE A 22 -16.11 13.87 0.00
CA ILE A 22 -17.44 14.24 -0.51
C ILE A 22 -17.77 15.64 0.01
N THR A 23 -17.94 16.60 -0.90
CA THR A 23 -18.19 18.01 -0.52
C THR A 23 -19.67 18.36 -0.39
N ASN A 24 -20.57 17.44 -0.77
CA ASN A 24 -22.03 17.55 -0.62
C ASN A 24 -22.62 16.27 0.00
N PRO A 25 -22.37 15.98 1.29
CA PRO A 25 -22.82 14.73 1.92
C PRO A 25 -24.34 14.54 1.88
N ASP A 26 -25.11 15.61 2.02
CA ASP A 26 -26.58 15.60 2.01
C ASP A 26 -27.17 15.12 0.67
N ALA A 27 -26.37 15.12 -0.41
CA ALA A 27 -26.78 14.58 -1.70
C ALA A 27 -27.21 13.11 -1.63
N LEU A 28 -26.72 12.37 -0.62
CA LEU A 28 -27.14 11.00 -0.37
C LEU A 28 -28.65 10.91 -0.07
N GLU A 29 -29.18 11.84 0.73
CA GLU A 29 -30.55 11.80 1.22
C GLU A 29 -31.56 12.11 0.12
N ILE A 30 -31.16 12.91 -0.87
CA ILE A 30 -32.01 13.39 -1.96
C ILE A 30 -31.74 12.68 -3.30
N GLY A 31 -30.82 11.71 -3.33
CA GLY A 31 -30.47 10.96 -4.54
C GLY A 31 -29.69 11.76 -5.58
N GLU A 32 -29.03 12.85 -5.17
CA GLU A 32 -28.20 13.68 -6.04
C GLU A 32 -26.78 13.11 -6.21
N LYS A 33 -26.08 13.57 -7.26
CA LYS A 33 -24.71 13.13 -7.55
C LYS A 33 -23.70 13.73 -6.55
N PHE A 34 -22.82 12.88 -6.02
CA PHE A 34 -21.71 13.34 -5.19
C PHE A 34 -20.70 14.19 -5.97
N LYS A 35 -20.30 15.29 -5.35
CA LYS A 35 -19.16 16.14 -5.70
C LYS A 35 -17.97 15.63 -4.89
N LEU A 36 -16.93 15.22 -5.60
CA LEU A 36 -15.72 14.65 -5.01
C LEU A 36 -14.57 15.63 -5.16
N GLU A 37 -13.79 15.79 -4.10
CA GLU A 37 -12.50 16.47 -4.09
C GLU A 37 -11.41 15.45 -3.76
N GLU A 38 -10.38 15.38 -4.58
CA GLU A 38 -9.27 14.46 -4.33
C GLU A 38 -8.27 15.07 -3.33
N LEU A 39 -8.01 14.35 -2.24
CA LEU A 39 -7.03 14.67 -1.22
C LEU A 39 -5.82 13.72 -1.32
N GLY A 40 -4.63 14.31 -1.23
CA GLY A 40 -3.35 13.60 -1.29
C GLY A 40 -2.52 13.92 -2.54
N PRO A 41 -1.59 13.04 -2.93
CA PRO A 41 -1.37 11.72 -2.36
C PRO A 41 -0.84 11.77 -0.92
N TYR A 42 -1.20 10.78 -0.12
CA TYR A 42 -0.48 10.39 1.10
C TYR A 42 0.41 9.23 0.74
N VAL A 43 1.71 9.48 0.69
CA VAL A 43 2.71 8.52 0.22
C VAL A 43 3.35 7.82 1.39
N TYR A 44 3.46 6.51 1.30
CA TYR A 44 4.17 5.67 2.26
C TYR A 44 5.25 4.89 1.54
N GLU A 45 6.45 4.81 2.12
CA GLU A 45 7.45 3.84 1.73
C GLU A 45 7.10 2.48 2.35
N GLU A 46 6.84 1.49 1.51
CA GLU A 46 6.50 0.14 1.92
C GLU A 46 7.77 -0.71 2.04
N LYS A 47 7.97 -1.31 3.21
CA LYS A 47 8.99 -2.33 3.46
C LYS A 47 8.33 -3.69 3.61
N ARG A 48 8.84 -4.68 2.90
CA ARG A 48 8.36 -6.08 2.92
C ARG A 48 9.46 -6.99 3.42
N VAL A 49 9.11 -7.86 4.36
CA VAL A 49 9.98 -8.96 4.82
C VAL A 49 9.20 -10.26 4.68
N LYS A 50 9.77 -11.23 3.97
CA LYS A 50 9.18 -12.58 3.85
C LYS A 50 10.01 -13.55 4.67
N ASN A 51 9.40 -14.13 5.71
CA ASN A 51 9.99 -15.18 6.52
C ASN A 51 9.51 -16.54 6.00
N VAL A 52 10.39 -17.29 5.34
CA VAL A 52 10.08 -18.63 4.83
C VAL A 52 9.86 -19.59 5.99
N THR A 53 8.71 -20.25 6.00
CA THR A 53 8.30 -21.21 7.03
C THR A 53 8.41 -22.66 6.56
N HIS A 54 8.29 -22.91 5.25
CA HIS A 54 8.43 -24.24 4.68
C HIS A 54 8.82 -24.18 3.19
N GLU A 55 9.62 -25.14 2.75
CA GLU A 55 9.95 -25.37 1.35
C GLU A 55 9.60 -26.82 0.98
N ASN A 56 8.78 -26.99 -0.03
CA ASN A 56 8.51 -28.28 -0.64
C ASN A 56 9.45 -28.47 -1.84
N LEU A 57 10.38 -29.41 -1.71
CA LEU A 57 11.37 -29.71 -2.75
C LEU A 57 10.82 -30.58 -3.88
N GLU A 58 9.70 -31.28 -3.67
CA GLU A 58 9.09 -32.15 -4.67
C GLU A 58 8.34 -31.35 -5.74
N ASP A 59 7.62 -30.30 -5.33
CA ASP A 59 6.85 -29.43 -6.24
C ASP A 59 7.42 -28.01 -6.39
N GLY A 60 8.47 -27.66 -5.63
CA GLY A 60 9.12 -26.36 -5.67
C GLY A 60 8.37 -25.23 -4.96
N THR A 61 7.36 -25.54 -4.14
CA THR A 61 6.54 -24.54 -3.44
C THR A 61 7.23 -24.00 -2.19
N ILE A 62 7.11 -22.71 -1.94
CA ILE A 62 7.62 -22.05 -0.73
C ILE A 62 6.46 -21.41 0.04
N THR A 63 6.33 -21.76 1.31
CA THR A 63 5.41 -21.12 2.25
C THR A 63 6.16 -20.10 3.09
N TYR A 64 5.59 -18.91 3.25
CA TYR A 64 6.21 -17.83 4.02
C TYR A 64 5.16 -16.96 4.72
N LEU A 65 5.59 -16.26 5.77
CA LEU A 65 4.86 -15.17 6.38
C LEU A 65 5.42 -13.83 5.89
N GLU A 66 4.57 -12.95 5.37
CA GLU A 66 4.97 -11.61 4.94
C GLU A 66 4.56 -10.56 5.98
N THR A 67 5.51 -9.72 6.37
CA THR A 67 5.27 -8.51 7.15
C THR A 67 5.47 -7.29 6.26
N LYS A 68 4.47 -6.40 6.24
CA LYS A 68 4.49 -5.12 5.53
C LYS A 68 4.52 -3.97 6.52
N THR A 69 5.43 -3.03 6.33
CA THR A 69 5.51 -1.79 7.12
C THR A 69 5.39 -0.60 6.19
N TYR A 70 4.55 0.36 6.54
CA TYR A 70 4.32 1.58 5.77
C TYR A 70 4.88 2.77 6.54
N LEU A 71 5.92 3.40 6.00
CA LEU A 71 6.55 4.58 6.60
C LEU A 71 6.09 5.82 5.84
N PHE A 72 5.43 6.75 6.52
CA PHE A 72 4.91 7.96 5.88
C PHE A 72 6.04 8.81 5.29
N ARG A 73 5.85 9.28 4.06
CA ARG A 73 6.78 10.11 3.29
C ARG A 73 6.18 11.50 3.08
N PRO A 74 6.35 12.43 4.04
CA PRO A 74 5.79 13.77 3.92
C PRO A 74 6.40 14.55 2.74
N ASP A 75 7.65 14.27 2.38
CA ASP A 75 8.34 14.88 1.25
C ASP A 75 7.76 14.51 -0.13
N LEU A 76 7.02 13.41 -0.19
CA LEU A 76 6.33 12.94 -1.40
C LEU A 76 4.80 13.11 -1.31
N SER A 77 4.30 13.64 -0.19
CA SER A 77 2.88 13.77 0.08
C SER A 77 2.41 15.21 -0.09
N ASN A 78 1.28 15.39 -0.77
CA ASN A 78 0.67 16.72 -0.95
C ASN A 78 -0.51 16.96 0.01
N GLY A 79 -0.91 15.94 0.79
CA GLY A 79 -1.87 16.12 1.87
C GLY A 79 -1.16 16.71 3.08
N THR A 80 -1.47 17.95 3.45
CA THR A 80 -1.02 18.53 4.71
C THR A 80 -1.52 17.66 5.87
N SER A 81 -0.60 17.18 6.71
CA SER A 81 -0.91 16.56 8.01
C SER A 81 -1.64 17.51 8.94
#